data_AF-A0A6J7HV65-F1
#
_entry.id   AF-A0A6J7HV65-F1
#
_cell.length_a   1.000
_cell.length_b   1.000
_cell.length_c   1.000
_cell.angle_alpha   90.00
_cell.angle_beta   90.00
_cell.angle_gamma   90.00
#
_symmetry.space_group_name_H-M   'P 1'
#
loop_
_entity.id
_entity.type
_entity.pdbx_description
1 polymer ?
#
loop_
_entity_poly.entity_id
_entity_poly.type
_entity_poly.pdbx_seq_one_letter_code
_entity_poly.pdbx_strand_id
1 'polypeptide(L)'
;MGWSFWQVGIFMAVWTIGYGIVQASAPRFVKDPDGRTAAKLAFVLAAFPAAIATAMSTSIDSDVVIVAGLIVFGVVFAMNSAVHSYLILAYAEGSKVAMNVGFYYMANAFGRLSGTVLSGALYQWQGLQACLWGSAIMVLAAGLLSLLLPGDPARSRAPRVAS
;
A
#
# COMPACT_ATOMS: atom_id res chain seq x y z
N MET A 1 -14.02 14.86 -14.79
CA MET A 1 -12.70 15.53 -14.81
C MET A 1 -12.29 16.04 -16.22
N GLY A 2 -12.80 17.17 -16.71
CA GLY A 2 -12.29 17.83 -17.94
C GLY A 2 -10.98 18.59 -17.70
N TRP A 3 -10.02 18.00 -16.98
CA TRP A 3 -8.83 18.69 -16.51
C TRP A 3 -7.84 18.96 -17.64
N SER A 4 -7.23 20.13 -17.63
CA SER A 4 -6.14 20.48 -18.52
C SER A 4 -4.87 19.67 -18.20
N PHE A 5 -4.00 19.52 -19.19
CA PHE A 5 -2.69 18.87 -19.04
C PHE A 5 -1.90 19.42 -17.84
N TRP A 6 -1.89 20.74 -17.66
CA TRP A 6 -1.19 21.39 -16.55
C TRP A 6 -1.79 21.05 -15.18
N GLN A 7 -3.12 20.96 -15.07
CA GLN A 7 -3.78 20.58 -13.81
C GLN A 7 -3.43 19.15 -13.42
N VAL A 8 -3.47 18.22 -14.37
CA VAL A 8 -3.06 16.82 -14.14
C VAL A 8 -1.59 16.75 -13.76
N GLY A 9 -0.72 17.48 -14.48
CA GLY A 9 0.72 17.51 -14.20
C GLY A 9 1.04 18.04 -12.80
N ILE A 10 0.43 19.16 -12.40
CA ILE A 10 0.59 19.75 -11.06
C ILE A 10 0.06 18.79 -10.00
N PHE A 11 -1.12 18.20 -10.22
CA PHE A 11 -1.68 17.21 -9.30
C PHE A 11 -0.72 16.04 -9.08
N MET A 12 -0.18 15.47 -10.15
CA MET A 12 0.78 14.35 -10.06
C MET A 12 2.10 14.74 -9.39
N ALA A 13 2.58 15.97 -9.60
CA ALA A 13 3.77 16.50 -8.94
C ALA A 13 3.54 16.65 -7.42
N VAL A 14 2.45 17.32 -7.02
CA VAL A 14 2.07 17.50 -5.61
C VAL A 14 1.85 16.13 -4.95
N TRP A 15 1.16 15.22 -5.65
CA TRP A 15 0.93 13.86 -5.19
C TRP A 15 2.24 13.12 -4.89
N THR A 16 3.19 13.16 -5.82
CA THR A 16 4.48 12.47 -5.68
C THR A 16 5.31 13.04 -4.52
N ILE A 17 5.36 14.38 -4.40
CA ILE A 17 6.09 15.06 -3.31
C ILE A 17 5.42 14.75 -1.96
N GLY A 18 4.10 14.91 -1.86
CA GLY A 18 3.35 14.66 -0.64
C GLY A 18 3.50 13.22 -0.16
N TYR A 19 3.39 12.26 -1.07
CA TYR A 19 3.63 10.84 -0.78
C TYR A 19 5.04 10.63 -0.19
N GLY A 20 6.08 11.21 -0.81
CA GLY A 20 7.46 11.10 -0.33
C GLY A 20 7.66 11.68 1.08
N ILE A 21 7.03 12.83 1.36
CA ILE A 21 7.08 13.47 2.70
C ILE A 21 6.44 12.57 3.76
N VAL A 22 5.26 12.01 3.48
CA VAL A 22 4.57 11.09 4.41
C VAL A 22 5.41 9.83 4.62
N GLN A 23 5.92 9.24 3.55
CA GLN A 23 6.73 8.03 3.62
C GLN A 23 8.02 8.25 4.43
N ALA A 24 8.72 9.37 4.23
CA ALA A 24 9.91 9.72 5.00
C ALA A 24 9.60 10.00 6.48
N SER A 25 8.38 10.44 6.79
CA SER A 25 7.92 10.70 8.15
C SER A 25 7.44 9.46 8.89
N ALA A 26 7.19 8.35 8.19
CA ALA A 26 6.60 7.14 8.74
C ALA A 26 7.32 6.57 9.99
N PRO A 27 8.67 6.54 10.07
CA PRO A 27 9.38 6.04 11.25
C PRO A 27 9.12 6.86 12.53
N ARG A 28 8.64 8.10 12.41
CA ARG A 28 8.28 8.92 13.58
C ARG A 28 6.97 8.48 14.23
N PHE A 29 6.07 7.91 13.44
CA PHE A 29 4.72 7.52 13.87
C PHE A 29 4.59 6.02 14.14
N VAL A 30 5.37 5.19 13.44
CA VAL A 30 5.36 3.74 13.62
C VAL A 30 6.74 3.30 14.09
N LYS A 31 6.84 2.97 15.38
CA LYS A 31 8.06 2.44 16.01
C LYS A 31 7.96 0.91 16.05
N ASP A 32 9.06 0.25 15.70
CA ASP A 32 9.21 -1.22 15.72
C ASP A 32 8.05 -1.98 15.06
N PRO A 33 7.74 -1.71 13.77
CA PRO A 33 6.63 -2.39 13.11
C PRO A 33 6.91 -3.89 12.96
N ASP A 34 5.85 -4.67 13.13
CA ASP A 34 5.79 -6.12 12.90
C ASP A 34 4.83 -6.48 11.76
N GLY A 35 4.74 -7.76 11.40
CA GLY A 35 3.79 -8.24 10.39
C GLY A 35 2.32 -7.90 10.71
N ARG A 36 1.95 -7.81 12.00
CA ARG A 36 0.58 -7.42 12.40
C ARG A 36 0.31 -5.94 12.15
N THR A 37 1.31 -5.08 12.31
CA THR A 37 1.20 -3.65 12.00
C THR A 37 0.99 -3.44 10.49
N ALA A 38 1.72 -4.17 9.66
CA ALA A 38 1.50 -4.20 8.21
C ALA A 38 0.08 -4.69 7.85
N ALA A 39 -0.38 -5.79 8.46
CA ALA A 39 -1.71 -6.32 8.22
C ALA A 39 -2.83 -5.33 8.61
N LYS A 40 -2.73 -4.70 9.80
CA LYS A 40 -3.70 -3.68 10.25
C LYS A 40 -3.77 -2.50 9.29
N LEU A 41 -2.62 -1.98 8.87
CA LEU A 41 -2.56 -0.89 7.90
C LEU A 41 -3.15 -1.31 6.55
N ALA A 42 -2.90 -2.54 6.09
CA ALA A 42 -3.50 -3.08 4.87
C ALA A 42 -5.03 -3.21 4.97
N PHE A 43 -5.59 -3.66 6.10
CA PHE A 43 -7.04 -3.73 6.29
C PHE A 43 -7.69 -2.34 6.28
N VAL A 44 -7.10 -1.38 6.99
CA VAL A 44 -7.55 0.02 6.95
C VAL A 44 -7.45 0.56 5.53
N LEU A 45 -6.38 0.23 4.82
CA LEU A 45 -6.16 0.66 3.45
C LEU A 45 -7.20 0.07 2.48
N ALA A 46 -7.63 -1.18 2.65
CA ALA A 46 -8.66 -1.81 1.81
C ALA A 46 -10.03 -1.15 1.95
N ALA A 47 -10.32 -0.53 3.10
CA ALA A 47 -11.57 0.17 3.33
C ALA A 47 -11.73 1.42 2.43
N PHE A 48 -10.63 2.09 2.09
CA PHE A 48 -10.66 3.31 1.27
C PHE A 48 -11.15 3.08 -0.16
N PRO A 49 -10.57 2.19 -0.99
CA PRO A 49 -11.07 1.97 -2.34
C PRO A 49 -12.52 1.46 -2.35
N ALA A 50 -12.93 0.65 -1.36
CA ALA A 50 -14.32 0.25 -1.20
C ALA A 50 -15.24 1.44 -0.82
N ALA A 51 -14.81 2.32 0.09
CA ALA A 51 -15.54 3.53 0.46
C ALA A 51 -15.66 4.51 -0.70
N ILE A 52 -14.61 4.69 -1.50
CA ILE A 52 -14.65 5.52 -2.71
C ILE A 52 -15.63 4.91 -3.72
N ALA A 53 -15.54 3.60 -3.98
CA ALA A 53 -16.41 2.92 -4.95
C ALA A 53 -17.89 3.00 -4.56
N THR A 54 -18.20 2.96 -3.27
CA THR A 54 -19.57 3.10 -2.75
C THR A 54 -20.02 4.55 -2.77
N ALA A 55 -19.18 5.50 -2.33
CA ALA A 55 -19.49 6.93 -2.38
C ALA A 55 -19.74 7.44 -3.80
N MET A 56 -19.08 6.86 -4.82
CA MET A 56 -19.34 7.18 -6.22
C MET A 56 -20.75 6.81 -6.71
N SER A 57 -21.47 5.93 -6.01
CA SER A 57 -22.88 5.62 -6.32
C SER A 57 -23.89 6.57 -5.66
N THR A 58 -23.41 7.57 -4.93
CA THR A 58 -24.26 8.60 -4.30
C THR A 58 -24.42 9.82 -5.19
N SER A 59 -25.24 10.79 -4.76
CA SER A 59 -25.41 12.07 -5.47
C SER A 59 -24.25 13.07 -5.27
N ILE A 60 -23.18 12.67 -4.58
CA ILE A 60 -22.01 13.52 -4.37
C ILE A 60 -21.21 13.60 -5.67
N ASP A 61 -20.64 14.78 -5.94
CA ASP A 61 -19.74 14.96 -7.07
C ASP A 61 -18.60 13.92 -7.05
N SER A 62 -18.53 13.11 -8.10
CA SER A 62 -17.56 12.02 -8.21
C SER A 62 -16.12 12.54 -8.23
N ASP A 63 -15.88 13.74 -8.77
CA ASP A 63 -14.55 14.31 -8.84
C ASP A 63 -14.02 14.62 -7.42
N VAL A 64 -14.88 15.14 -6.56
CA VAL A 64 -14.57 15.38 -5.14
C VAL A 64 -14.34 14.06 -4.38
N VAL A 65 -15.23 13.07 -4.57
CA VAL A 65 -15.13 11.76 -3.91
C VAL A 65 -13.79 11.08 -4.22
N ILE A 66 -13.41 11.09 -5.50
CA ILE A 66 -12.16 10.46 -5.96
C ILE A 66 -10.96 11.22 -5.40
N VAL A 67 -10.88 12.54 -5.57
CA VAL A 67 -9.70 13.31 -5.14
C VAL A 67 -9.51 13.25 -3.62
N ALA A 68 -10.57 13.51 -2.85
CA ALA A 68 -10.50 13.47 -1.39
C ALA A 68 -10.18 12.05 -0.88
N GLY A 69 -10.86 11.04 -1.43
CA GLY A 69 -10.61 9.65 -1.08
C GLY A 69 -9.18 9.20 -1.38
N LEU A 70 -8.65 9.58 -2.55
CA LEU A 70 -7.28 9.26 -2.94
C LEU A 70 -6.26 9.94 -2.04
N ILE A 71 -6.46 11.20 -1.64
CA ILE A 71 -5.53 11.88 -0.72
C ILE A 71 -5.39 11.11 0.59
N VAL A 72 -6.51 10.72 1.21
CA VAL A 72 -6.48 9.96 2.47
C VAL A 72 -5.90 8.56 2.27
N PHE A 73 -6.28 7.89 1.18
CA PHE A 73 -5.69 6.61 0.77
C PHE A 73 -4.16 6.71 0.63
N GLY A 74 -3.67 7.76 -0.02
CA GLY A 74 -2.24 7.98 -0.28
C GLY A 74 -1.42 8.11 1.01
N VAL A 75 -1.97 8.77 2.04
CA VAL A 75 -1.33 8.86 3.36
C VAL A 75 -1.18 7.48 3.99
N VAL A 76 -2.27 6.71 4.07
CA VAL A 76 -2.22 5.36 4.66
C VAL A 76 -1.36 4.41 3.84
N PHE A 77 -1.41 4.51 2.51
CA PHE A 77 -0.60 3.71 1.59
C PHE A 77 0.90 3.98 1.77
N ALA A 78 1.30 5.24 1.91
CA ALA A 78 2.69 5.62 2.16
C ALA A 78 3.23 5.01 3.46
N MET A 79 2.42 5.05 4.52
CA MET A 79 2.74 4.43 5.80
C MET A 79 2.89 2.91 5.68
N ASN A 80 1.94 2.23 5.02
CA ASN A 80 1.99 0.79 4.80
C ASN A 80 3.22 0.38 3.96
N SER A 81 3.54 1.16 2.92
CA SER A 81 4.71 0.92 2.06
C SER A 81 6.03 1.08 2.82
N ALA A 82 6.14 2.06 3.72
CA ALA A 82 7.30 2.26 4.58
C ALA A 82 7.50 1.07 5.53
N VAL A 83 6.41 0.63 6.20
CA VAL A 83 6.43 -0.54 7.10
C VAL A 83 6.89 -1.79 6.36
N HIS A 84 6.34 -2.07 5.18
CA HIS A 84 6.72 -3.26 4.42
C HIS A 84 8.21 -3.25 4.06
N SER A 85 8.72 -2.11 3.58
CA SER A 85 10.14 -1.93 3.25
C SER A 85 11.06 -2.14 4.46
N TYR A 86 10.65 -1.66 5.65
CA TYR A 86 11.39 -1.92 6.90
C TYR A 86 11.42 -3.41 7.25
N LEU A 87 10.27 -4.08 7.21
CA LEU A 87 10.15 -5.51 7.57
C LEU A 87 11.06 -6.39 6.72
N ILE A 88 11.22 -6.07 5.44
CA ILE A 88 12.09 -6.84 4.55
C ILE A 88 13.56 -6.74 4.96
N LEU A 89 14.03 -5.54 5.35
CA LEU A 89 15.38 -5.39 5.89
C LEU A 89 15.49 -6.07 7.26
N ALA A 90 14.47 -5.96 8.12
CA ALA A 90 14.49 -6.56 9.45
C ALA A 90 14.47 -8.10 9.42
N TYR A 91 13.81 -8.71 8.42
CA TYR A 91 13.75 -10.18 8.25
C TYR A 91 14.89 -10.74 7.39
N ALA A 92 15.57 -9.90 6.62
CA ALA A 92 16.75 -10.31 5.87
C ALA A 92 17.99 -10.29 6.79
N GLU A 93 18.25 -11.40 7.48
CA GLU A 93 19.51 -11.61 8.22
C GLU A 93 20.41 -12.66 7.52
N GLY A 94 21.74 -12.50 7.65
CA GLY A 94 22.75 -13.49 7.23
C GLY A 94 23.26 -13.37 5.78
N SER A 95 23.81 -14.45 5.23
CA SER A 95 24.47 -14.47 3.91
C SER A 95 23.53 -14.31 2.71
N LYS A 96 22.21 -14.21 2.92
CA LYS A 96 21.18 -14.19 1.87
C LYS A 96 20.45 -12.85 1.73
N VAL A 97 20.95 -11.77 2.35
CA VAL A 97 20.30 -10.44 2.31
C VAL A 97 20.05 -9.96 0.89
N ALA A 98 21.06 -10.00 0.02
CA ALA A 98 20.93 -9.54 -1.37
C ALA A 98 19.87 -10.33 -2.15
N MET A 99 19.75 -11.64 -1.89
CA MET A 99 18.75 -12.50 -2.52
C MET A 99 17.33 -12.16 -2.03
N ASN A 100 17.12 -12.01 -0.72
CA ASN A 100 15.82 -11.67 -0.14
C ASN A 100 15.33 -10.29 -0.61
N VAL A 101 16.23 -9.31 -0.63
CA VAL A 101 15.95 -7.97 -1.15
C VAL A 101 15.65 -8.01 -2.64
N GLY A 102 16.41 -8.80 -3.42
CA GLY A 102 16.15 -9.02 -4.85
C GLY A 102 14.76 -9.60 -5.11
N PHE A 103 14.38 -10.66 -4.40
CA PHE A 103 13.03 -11.23 -4.49
C PHE A 103 11.93 -10.22 -4.14
N TYR A 104 12.14 -9.39 -3.13
CA TYR A 104 11.20 -8.33 -2.80
C TYR A 104 11.00 -7.34 -3.94
N TYR A 105 12.08 -6.79 -4.49
CA TYR A 105 11.97 -5.82 -5.58
C TYR A 105 11.34 -6.43 -6.83
N MET A 106 11.64 -7.70 -7.15
CA MET A 106 10.96 -8.44 -8.22
C MET A 106 9.46 -8.57 -7.95
N ALA A 107 9.07 -8.96 -6.74
CA ALA A 107 7.67 -9.07 -6.35
C ALA A 107 6.96 -7.69 -6.40
N ASN A 108 7.63 -6.61 -5.99
CA ASN A 108 7.08 -5.25 -6.08
C ASN A 108 6.86 -4.82 -7.53
N ALA A 109 7.84 -5.06 -8.41
CA ALA A 109 7.73 -4.76 -9.83
C ALA A 109 6.62 -5.58 -10.48
N PHE A 110 6.53 -6.87 -10.18
CA PHE A 110 5.47 -7.75 -10.66
C PHE A 110 4.09 -7.29 -10.19
N GLY A 111 3.95 -6.89 -8.93
CA GLY A 111 2.71 -6.34 -8.39
C GLY A 111 2.28 -5.05 -9.11
N ARG A 112 3.22 -4.12 -9.36
CA ARG A 112 2.94 -2.89 -10.11
C ARG A 112 2.53 -3.16 -11.55
N LEU A 113 3.22 -4.08 -12.22
CA LEU A 113 2.88 -4.48 -13.58
C LEU A 113 1.50 -5.13 -13.64
N SER A 114 1.25 -6.12 -12.79
CA SER A 114 -0.03 -6.83 -12.71
C SER A 114 -1.17 -5.87 -12.38
N GLY A 115 -0.98 -4.97 -11.42
CA GLY A 115 -1.96 -3.94 -11.08
C GLY A 115 -2.26 -3.01 -12.25
N THR A 116 -1.24 -2.58 -13.01
CA THR A 116 -1.43 -1.71 -14.19
C THR A 116 -2.19 -2.42 -15.29
N VAL A 117 -1.82 -3.66 -15.63
CA VAL A 117 -2.48 -4.44 -16.67
C VAL A 117 -3.91 -4.80 -16.28
N LEU A 118 -4.12 -5.28 -15.06
CA LEU A 118 -5.44 -5.67 -14.57
C LEU A 118 -6.36 -4.45 -14.43
N SER A 119 -5.86 -3.33 -13.92
CA SER A 119 -6.67 -2.10 -13.85
C SER A 119 -7.02 -1.57 -15.25
N GLY A 120 -6.12 -1.68 -16.22
CA GLY A 120 -6.44 -1.35 -17.62
C GLY A 120 -7.55 -2.25 -18.20
N ALA A 121 -7.53 -3.54 -17.89
CA ALA A 121 -8.58 -4.47 -18.30
C ALA A 121 -9.92 -4.20 -17.60
N LEU A 122 -9.91 -3.99 -16.28
CA LEU A 122 -11.10 -3.68 -15.49
C LEU A 122 -11.73 -2.34 -15.90
N TYR A 123 -10.90 -1.33 -16.18
CA TYR A 123 -11.37 -0.02 -16.63
C TYR A 123 -12.08 -0.10 -17.98
N GLN A 124 -11.55 -0.88 -18.92
CA GLN A 124 -12.22 -1.09 -20.20
C GLN A 124 -13.53 -1.87 -20.06
N TRP A 125 -13.65 -2.74 -19.06
CA TRP A 125 -14.85 -3.54 -18.84
C TRP A 125 -15.98 -2.76 -18.16
N GLN A 126 -15.70 -2.10 -17.03
CA GLN A 126 -16.70 -1.51 -16.13
C GLN A 126 -16.23 -0.16 -15.53
N GLY A 127 -15.22 0.46 -16.13
CA GLY A 127 -14.72 1.77 -15.73
C GLY A 127 -14.02 1.79 -14.37
N LEU A 128 -13.94 3.00 -13.79
CA LEU A 128 -13.17 3.26 -12.57
C LEU A 128 -13.68 2.50 -11.35
N GLN A 129 -14.99 2.29 -11.24
CA GLN A 129 -15.58 1.64 -10.07
C GLN A 129 -15.14 0.17 -9.96
N ALA A 130 -14.98 -0.53 -11.08
CA ALA A 130 -14.43 -1.88 -11.10
C ALA A 130 -12.94 -1.91 -10.69
N CYS A 131 -12.15 -0.90 -11.10
CA CYS A 131 -10.76 -0.78 -10.64
C CYS A 131 -10.67 -0.59 -9.12
N LEU A 132 -11.56 0.20 -8.53
CA LEU A 132 -11.62 0.42 -7.08
C LEU A 132 -11.97 -0.86 -6.33
N TRP A 133 -12.99 -1.60 -6.78
CA TRP A 133 -13.34 -2.89 -6.18
C TRP A 133 -12.22 -3.93 -6.34
N GLY A 134 -11.61 -4.02 -7.52
CA GLY A 134 -10.47 -4.89 -7.76
C GLY A 134 -9.29 -4.56 -6.84
N SER A 135 -8.98 -3.28 -6.67
CA SER A 135 -7.95 -2.81 -5.72
C SER A 135 -8.30 -3.19 -4.28
N ALA A 136 -9.55 -2.97 -3.85
CA ALA A 136 -10.00 -3.33 -2.50
C ALA A 136 -9.81 -4.83 -2.22
N ILE A 137 -10.17 -5.69 -3.17
CA ILE A 137 -10.01 -7.15 -3.06
C ILE A 137 -8.53 -7.54 -2.98
N MET A 138 -7.67 -6.98 -3.82
CA MET A 138 -6.24 -7.29 -3.79
C MET A 138 -5.57 -6.83 -2.48
N VAL A 139 -5.91 -5.63 -1.98
CA VAL A 139 -5.37 -5.13 -0.72
C VAL A 139 -5.88 -5.95 0.47
N LEU A 140 -7.16 -6.35 0.45
CA LEU A 140 -7.72 -7.26 1.46
C LEU A 140 -6.99 -8.61 1.46
N ALA A 141 -6.77 -9.20 0.28
CA ALA A 141 -6.02 -10.45 0.13
C ALA A 141 -4.59 -10.31 0.67
N ALA A 142 -3.91 -9.20 0.39
CA ALA A 142 -2.58 -8.92 0.93
C ALA A 142 -2.60 -8.79 2.47
N GLY A 143 -3.61 -8.13 3.03
CA GLY A 143 -3.81 -8.04 4.49
C GLY A 143 -4.02 -9.41 5.14
N LEU A 144 -4.85 -10.27 4.53
CA LEU A 144 -5.08 -11.65 5.00
C LEU A 144 -3.79 -12.49 4.94
N LEU A 145 -3.04 -12.41 3.82
CA LEU A 145 -1.76 -13.09 3.70
C LEU A 145 -0.74 -12.57 4.74
N SER A 146 -0.81 -11.29 5.09
CA SER A 146 0.08 -10.70 6.10
C SER A 146 -0.14 -11.24 7.50
N LEU A 147 -1.34 -11.76 7.82
CA LEU A 147 -1.62 -12.44 9.09
C LEU A 147 -0.86 -13.77 9.24
N LEU A 148 -0.40 -14.35 8.13
CA LEU A 148 0.42 -15.56 8.14
C LEU A 148 1.89 -15.26 8.50
N LEU A 149 2.30 -13.98 8.54
CA LEU A 149 3.68 -13.62 8.90
C LEU A 149 3.93 -13.77 10.41
N PRO A 150 5.13 -14.24 10.81
CA PRO A 150 5.52 -14.34 12.22
C PRO A 150 5.46 -12.98 12.92
N GLY A 151 4.81 -12.95 14.09
CA GLY A 151 4.49 -11.72 14.81
C GLY A 151 5.62 -11.08 15.61
N ASP A 152 6.88 -11.49 15.45
CA ASP A 152 7.97 -10.92 16.25
C ASP A 152 9.38 -11.15 15.66
N PRO A 153 10.03 -10.11 15.09
CA PRO A 153 11.47 -10.14 14.80
C PRO A 153 12.33 -10.15 16.08
N ALA A 154 11.84 -9.59 17.19
CA ALA A 154 12.59 -9.42 18.43
C ALA A 154 12.64 -10.71 19.28
N ARG A 155 11.69 -11.63 19.13
CA ARG A 155 11.72 -12.93 19.81
C ARG A 155 12.83 -13.88 19.32
N SER A 156 13.41 -13.58 18.14
CA SER A 156 14.60 -14.29 17.64
C SER A 156 15.90 -13.84 18.34
N ARG A 157 15.86 -12.78 19.16
CA ARG A 157 17.03 -12.22 19.88
C ARG A 157 17.22 -12.73 21.30
N ALA A 158 16.41 -13.67 21.80
CA ALA A 158 16.71 -14.28 23.09
C ALA A 158 17.98 -15.13 22.96
N PRO A 159 19.08 -14.83 23.68
CA PRO A 159 20.17 -15.79 23.79
C PRO A 159 19.57 -17.06 24.37
N ARG A 160 19.74 -18.19 23.68
CA ARG A 160 19.62 -19.49 24.33
C ARG A 160 20.71 -19.53 25.40
N VAL A 161 20.39 -19.08 26.61
CA VAL A 161 21.17 -19.39 27.79
C VAL A 161 21.00 -20.89 27.96
N ALA A 162 22.08 -21.63 27.65
CA ALA A 162 22.17 -23.04 27.95
C ALA A 162 22.05 -23.22 29.47
N SER A 163 21.09 -24.03 29.89
CA SER A 163 21.01 -24.63 31.22
C SER A 163 21.15 -26.13 31.07
#